data_AF-A0A9N9CF12-F1
#
_entry.id   AF-A0A9N9CF12-F1
#
_cell.length_a   1.000
_cell.length_b   1.000
_cell.length_c   1.000
_cell.angle_alpha   90.00
_cell.angle_beta   90.00
_cell.angle_gamma   90.00
#
_symmetry.space_group_name_H-M   'P 1'
#
loop_
_entity.id
_entity.type
_entity.pdbx_description
1 polymer ?
#
loop_
_entity_poly.entity_id
_entity_poly.type
_entity_poly.pdbx_seq_one_letter_code
_entity_poly.pdbx_strand_id
1 'polypeptide(L)'
;LNIPYYDIESDIVAIRDRAQNEENRAQFSDQTNVPLKYQELTREAVQTNPKDRPNFTDLFISFEKLYEHYTNSISSEGISSINLNISQPADKNSEEDISNAKAVENALREHLSEHGNKKLAWKLFQEHADNGNMIAKYWVGFYLYHNYFTPMDQKLETESMRNDRYTRSAQLFKEVSDSLCSQNSAAQFQYGNCLYNGDGVAKDRKLAFKYYLKAADNGNPFAMLKVANYYNKGNIR
;
A
#
# COMPACT_ATOMS: atom_id res chain seq x y z
N LEU A 1 -29.41 11.90 1.04
CA LEU A 1 -28.23 11.26 0.42
C LEU A 1 -28.73 10.52 -0.81
N ASN A 2 -28.27 10.87 -2.00
CA ASN A 2 -28.61 10.14 -3.21
C ASN A 2 -27.68 8.91 -3.24
N ILE A 3 -28.13 7.79 -2.66
CA ILE A 3 -27.37 6.54 -2.66
C ILE A 3 -27.53 5.93 -4.05
N PRO A 4 -26.46 5.83 -4.86
CA PRO A 4 -26.57 5.23 -6.18
C PRO A 4 -27.11 3.80 -6.06
N TYR A 5 -28.06 3.44 -6.92
CA TYR A 5 -28.61 2.09 -7.04
C TYR A 5 -29.51 1.59 -5.89
N TYR A 6 -29.90 2.45 -4.95
CA TYR A 6 -30.79 2.10 -3.83
C TYR A 6 -32.10 1.42 -4.27
N ASP A 7 -32.60 1.79 -5.45
CA ASP A 7 -33.82 1.25 -6.06
C ASP A 7 -33.63 -0.11 -6.74
N ILE A 8 -32.39 -0.58 -6.94
CA ILE A 8 -32.06 -1.80 -7.70
C ILE A 8 -31.00 -2.69 -7.04
N GLU A 9 -30.76 -2.55 -5.73
CA GLU A 9 -29.65 -3.19 -5.00
C GLU A 9 -29.56 -4.72 -5.15
N SER A 10 -30.67 -5.40 -5.43
CA SER A 10 -30.72 -6.87 -5.60
C SER A 10 -30.58 -7.35 -7.04
N ASP A 11 -30.60 -6.46 -8.04
CA ASP A 11 -30.54 -6.83 -9.46
C ASP A 11 -29.20 -6.41 -10.07
N ILE A 12 -28.27 -7.36 -10.08
CA ILE A 12 -26.91 -7.15 -10.59
C ILE A 12 -26.88 -6.81 -12.08
N VAL A 13 -27.89 -7.22 -12.86
CA VAL A 13 -27.99 -6.91 -14.29
C VAL A 13 -28.47 -5.47 -14.46
N ALA A 14 -29.51 -5.06 -13.73
CA ALA A 14 -29.97 -3.68 -13.74
C ALA A 14 -28.91 -2.69 -13.23
N ILE A 15 -28.15 -3.06 -12.19
CA ILE A 15 -27.01 -2.26 -11.69
C ILE A 15 -25.95 -2.12 -12.78
N ARG A 16 -25.61 -3.22 -13.46
CA ARG A 16 -24.64 -3.23 -14.55
C ARG A 16 -25.09 -2.33 -15.70
N ASP A 17 -26.34 -2.44 -16.13
CA ASP A 17 -26.87 -1.69 -17.26
C ASP A 17 -26.94 -0.19 -16.95
N ARG A 18 -27.36 0.18 -15.72
CA ARG A 18 -27.34 1.59 -15.28
C ARG A 18 -25.92 2.14 -15.13
N ALA A 19 -24.98 1.34 -14.63
CA ALA A 19 -23.57 1.72 -14.59
C ALA A 19 -22.92 1.79 -15.98
N GLN A 20 -23.49 1.12 -16.99
CA GLN A 20 -23.05 1.18 -18.38
C GLN A 20 -23.62 2.40 -19.12
N ASN A 21 -24.86 2.80 -18.83
CA ASN A 21 -25.57 3.89 -19.53
C ASN A 21 -25.20 5.31 -19.05
N GLU A 22 -23.98 5.52 -18.55
CA GLU A 22 -23.38 6.81 -18.17
C GLU A 22 -24.06 7.63 -17.06
N GLU A 23 -25.28 7.32 -16.62
CA GLU A 23 -26.04 8.12 -15.63
C GLU A 23 -25.29 8.37 -14.31
N ASN A 24 -24.34 7.48 -13.94
CA ASN A 24 -23.53 7.59 -12.72
C ASN A 24 -22.01 7.58 -12.98
N ARG A 25 -21.56 7.69 -14.23
CA ARG A 25 -20.12 7.83 -14.52
C ARG A 25 -19.75 9.30 -14.46
N ALA A 26 -18.57 9.62 -13.92
CA ALA A 26 -18.07 11.00 -13.95
C ALA A 26 -17.93 11.44 -15.41
N GLN A 27 -18.78 12.38 -15.85
CA GLN A 27 -18.70 12.99 -17.16
C GLN A 27 -17.73 14.16 -17.08
N PHE A 28 -16.51 13.97 -17.58
CA PHE A 28 -15.57 15.07 -17.77
C PHE A 28 -15.94 15.80 -19.06
N SER A 29 -16.36 17.05 -18.94
CA SER A 29 -16.58 17.92 -20.09
C SER A 29 -15.31 18.72 -20.41
N ASP A 30 -15.20 19.24 -21.63
CA ASP A 30 -14.10 20.12 -22.06
C ASP A 30 -14.00 21.42 -21.22
N GLN A 31 -15.01 21.71 -20.39
CA GLN A 31 -15.03 22.84 -19.46
C GLN A 31 -14.51 22.50 -18.06
N THR A 32 -14.17 21.24 -17.79
CA THR A 32 -13.57 20.85 -16.52
C THR A 32 -12.08 21.21 -16.53
N ASN A 33 -11.58 21.91 -15.51
CA ASN A 33 -10.14 22.17 -15.28
C ASN A 33 -9.34 20.88 -14.96
N VAL A 34 -9.85 19.71 -15.34
CA VAL A 34 -9.24 18.41 -15.10
C VAL A 34 -8.36 18.07 -16.31
N PRO A 35 -7.05 17.82 -16.14
CA PRO A 35 -6.18 17.54 -17.28
C PRO A 35 -6.65 16.31 -18.08
N LEU A 36 -6.57 16.36 -19.41
CA LEU A 36 -7.06 15.31 -20.31
C LEU A 36 -6.62 13.91 -19.91
N LYS A 37 -5.36 13.77 -19.48
CA LYS A 37 -4.79 12.48 -19.08
C LYS A 37 -5.41 11.91 -17.79
N TYR A 38 -5.91 12.74 -16.88
CA TYR A 38 -6.73 12.27 -15.74
C TYR A 38 -8.08 11.75 -16.21
N GLN A 39 -8.70 12.42 -17.19
CA GLN A 39 -10.00 12.01 -17.74
C GLN A 39 -9.87 10.66 -18.46
N GLU A 40 -8.77 10.47 -19.21
CA GLU A 40 -8.44 9.22 -19.89
C GLU A 40 -8.24 8.07 -18.90
N LEU A 41 -7.39 8.25 -17.88
CA LEU A 41 -7.16 7.22 -16.86
C LEU A 41 -8.45 6.82 -16.13
N THR A 42 -9.30 7.80 -15.81
CA THR A 42 -10.58 7.53 -15.16
C THR A 42 -11.50 6.73 -16.07
N ARG A 43 -11.50 7.01 -17.38
CA ARG A 43 -12.27 6.28 -18.39
C ARG A 43 -11.76 4.84 -18.55
N GLU A 44 -10.44 4.64 -18.54
CA GLU A 44 -9.80 3.32 -18.60
C GLU A 44 -10.10 2.47 -17.37
N ALA A 45 -10.08 3.06 -16.17
CA ALA A 45 -10.34 2.37 -14.92
C ALA A 45 -11.75 1.74 -14.84
N VAL A 46 -12.72 2.29 -15.58
CA VAL A 46 -14.14 1.89 -15.54
C VAL A 46 -14.57 1.10 -16.78
N GLN A 47 -13.62 0.52 -17.51
CA GLN A 47 -13.92 -0.31 -18.68
C GLN A 47 -14.82 -1.50 -18.34
N THR A 48 -15.69 -1.86 -19.27
CA THR A 48 -16.74 -2.87 -19.04
C THR A 48 -16.16 -4.26 -18.79
N ASN A 49 -15.09 -4.62 -19.50
CA ASN A 49 -14.37 -5.86 -19.30
C ASN A 49 -13.26 -5.65 -18.24
N PRO A 50 -13.27 -6.41 -17.14
CA PRO A 50 -12.24 -6.28 -16.09
C PRO A 50 -10.80 -6.49 -16.59
N LYS A 51 -10.60 -7.27 -17.67
CA LYS A 51 -9.26 -7.54 -18.22
C LYS A 51 -8.65 -6.36 -18.96
N ASP A 52 -9.48 -5.44 -19.43
CA ASP A 52 -9.06 -4.29 -20.22
C ASP A 52 -8.84 -3.04 -19.33
N ARG A 53 -9.17 -3.16 -18.03
CA ARG A 53 -8.89 -2.14 -17.03
C ARG A 53 -7.40 -2.14 -16.70
N PRO A 54 -6.77 -0.97 -16.54
CA PRO A 54 -5.41 -0.87 -16.01
C PRO A 54 -5.38 -1.44 -14.58
N ASN A 55 -4.27 -2.08 -14.21
CA ASN A 55 -4.07 -2.52 -12.84
C ASN A 55 -4.05 -1.29 -11.92
N PHE A 56 -4.57 -1.45 -10.70
CA PHE A 56 -4.62 -0.39 -9.70
C PHE A 56 -3.26 0.26 -9.45
N THR A 57 -2.18 -0.53 -9.48
CA THR A 57 -0.80 -0.03 -9.36
C THR A 57 -0.43 0.93 -10.51
N ASP A 58 -0.75 0.57 -11.76
CA ASP A 58 -0.43 1.39 -12.92
C ASP A 58 -1.25 2.68 -12.94
N LEU A 59 -2.51 2.59 -12.51
CA LEU A 59 -3.39 3.74 -12.33
C LEU A 59 -2.82 4.71 -11.30
N PHE A 60 -2.38 4.20 -10.14
CA PHE A 60 -1.81 5.01 -9.07
C PHE A 60 -0.51 5.71 -9.51
N ILE A 61 0.42 4.96 -10.11
CA ILE A 61 1.68 5.53 -10.64
C ILE A 61 1.39 6.61 -11.70
N SER A 62 0.38 6.39 -12.54
CA SER A 62 0.02 7.35 -13.58
C SER A 62 -0.59 8.62 -12.99
N PHE A 63 -1.42 8.51 -11.95
CA PHE A 63 -1.95 9.66 -11.24
C PHE A 63 -0.90 10.45 -10.45
N GLU A 64 0.05 9.76 -9.82
CA GLU A 64 1.16 10.37 -9.08
C GLU A 64 2.04 11.22 -10.01
N LYS A 65 2.45 10.67 -11.16
CA LYS A 65 3.23 11.39 -12.18
C LYS A 65 2.51 12.61 -12.73
N LEU A 66 1.19 12.51 -12.93
CA LEU A 66 0.39 13.64 -13.39
C LEU A 66 0.29 14.73 -12.34
N TYR A 67 0.18 14.35 -11.07
CA TYR A 67 0.12 15.27 -9.96
C TYR A 67 1.43 16.03 -9.81
N GLU A 68 2.56 15.32 -9.84
CA GLU A 68 3.90 15.92 -9.82
C GLU A 68 4.10 16.90 -10.98
N HIS A 69 3.66 16.56 -12.19
CA HIS A 69 3.76 17.46 -13.34
C HIS A 69 2.95 18.74 -13.13
N TYR A 70 1.75 18.62 -12.58
CA TYR A 70 0.87 19.76 -12.29
C TYR A 70 1.42 20.66 -11.17
N THR A 71 1.97 20.09 -10.09
CA THR A 71 2.59 20.89 -9.02
C THR A 71 3.84 21.59 -9.50
N ASN A 72 4.64 20.93 -10.36
CA ASN A 72 5.86 21.51 -10.93
C ASN A 72 5.56 22.61 -11.96
N SER A 73 4.47 22.52 -12.73
CA SER A 73 4.08 23.59 -13.66
C SER A 73 3.63 24.86 -12.93
N ILE A 74 2.90 24.73 -11.81
CA ILE A 74 2.51 25.85 -10.94
C ILE A 74 3.73 26.58 -10.36
N SER A 75 4.80 25.87 -10.01
CA SER A 75 6.03 26.50 -9.53
C SER A 75 6.84 27.25 -10.60
N SER A 76 6.55 27.03 -11.88
CA SER A 76 7.27 27.65 -13.01
C SER A 76 6.57 28.87 -13.62
N GLU A 77 5.24 28.98 -13.46
CA GLU A 77 4.45 30.15 -13.87
C GLU A 77 4.07 30.96 -12.63
N GLY A 78 4.86 31.99 -12.32
CA GLY A 78 4.57 32.90 -11.22
C GLY A 78 3.21 33.57 -11.38
N ILE A 79 2.19 33.09 -10.67
CA ILE A 79 0.91 33.77 -10.49
C ILE A 79 0.53 33.78 -9.02
N SER A 80 0.49 34.98 -8.46
CA SER A 80 -0.08 35.30 -7.17
C SER A 80 -1.59 35.00 -7.13
N SER A 81 -2.03 34.39 -6.02
CA SER A 81 -3.40 34.36 -5.49
C SER A 81 -4.51 33.71 -6.33
N ILE A 82 -4.71 32.40 -6.12
CA ILE A 82 -6.06 31.82 -6.03
C ILE A 82 -6.25 31.39 -4.58
N ASN A 83 -7.05 32.16 -3.86
CA ASN A 83 -7.44 31.91 -2.48
C ASN A 83 -8.55 30.85 -2.48
N LEU A 84 -8.18 29.57 -2.57
CA LEU A 84 -9.07 28.50 -2.12
C LEU A 84 -9.03 28.51 -0.60
N ASN A 85 -10.05 29.09 0.01
CA ASN A 85 -10.31 29.02 1.45
C ASN A 85 -10.61 27.58 1.86
N ILE A 86 -9.58 26.74 1.87
CA ILE A 86 -9.48 25.57 2.72
C ILE A 86 -8.66 26.07 3.89
N SER A 87 -9.24 26.12 5.09
CA SER A 87 -8.51 26.46 6.30
C SER A 87 -7.20 25.67 6.34
N GLN A 88 -6.08 26.37 6.15
CA GLN A 88 -4.75 25.81 6.30
C GLN A 88 -4.63 25.28 7.73
N PRO A 89 -4.29 24.00 7.95
CA PRO A 89 -3.49 23.69 9.12
C PRO A 89 -2.12 24.31 8.86
N ALA A 90 -1.63 25.08 9.83
CA ALA A 90 -0.39 25.84 9.73
C ALA A 90 0.76 25.01 9.13
N ASP A 91 1.32 25.51 8.03
CA ASP A 91 2.43 24.95 7.28
C ASP A 91 3.72 25.01 8.12
N LYS A 92 4.03 23.89 8.78
CA LYS A 92 5.38 23.51 9.21
C LYS A 92 5.72 22.06 8.83
N ASN A 93 4.76 21.28 8.33
CA ASN A 93 4.89 19.84 8.11
C ASN A 93 5.34 19.47 6.68
N SER A 94 5.18 20.36 5.69
CA SER A 94 5.45 20.02 4.28
C SER A 94 6.93 19.80 3.95
N GLU A 95 7.85 20.59 4.52
CA GLU A 95 9.30 20.36 4.37
C GLU A 95 9.78 19.12 5.16
N GLU A 96 9.18 18.87 6.32
CA GLU A 96 9.48 17.73 7.16
C GLU A 96 9.01 16.42 6.51
N ASP A 97 7.83 16.40 5.89
CA ASP A 97 7.28 15.23 5.19
C ASP A 97 8.11 14.87 3.94
N ILE A 98 8.59 15.85 3.17
CA ILE A 98 9.51 15.64 2.03
C ILE A 98 10.87 15.11 2.51
N SER A 99 11.40 15.67 3.59
CA SER A 99 12.65 15.21 4.23
C SER A 99 12.52 13.77 4.74
N ASN A 100 11.39 13.45 5.37
CA ASN A 100 11.06 12.13 5.89
C ASN A 100 10.92 11.08 4.78
N ALA A 101 10.26 11.43 3.66
CA ALA A 101 10.15 10.54 2.50
C ALA A 101 11.53 10.20 1.92
N LYS A 102 12.40 11.20 1.77
CA LYS A 102 13.77 11.04 1.26
C LYS A 102 14.65 10.21 2.21
N ALA A 103 14.43 10.32 3.52
CA ALA A 103 15.17 9.54 4.52
C ALA A 103 14.80 8.05 4.49
N VAL A 104 13.52 7.69 4.32
CA VAL A 104 13.09 6.29 4.14
C VAL A 104 13.60 5.71 2.81
N GLU A 105 13.63 6.49 1.74
CA GLU A 105 14.23 6.08 0.46
C GLU A 105 15.73 5.81 0.58
N ASN A 106 16.45 6.67 1.30
CA ASN A 106 17.87 6.43 1.59
C ASN A 106 18.07 5.16 2.43
N ALA A 107 17.23 4.92 3.43
CA ALA A 107 17.27 3.69 4.22
C ALA A 107 17.03 2.44 3.37
N LEU A 108 16.10 2.51 2.42
CA LEU A 108 15.86 1.47 1.42
C LEU A 108 17.09 1.21 0.54
N ARG A 109 17.75 2.27 0.06
CA ARG A 109 18.99 2.16 -0.73
C ARG A 109 20.11 1.45 0.06
N GLU A 110 20.26 1.80 1.33
CA GLU A 110 21.22 1.14 2.23
C GLU A 110 20.83 -0.31 2.56
N HIS A 111 19.53 -0.63 2.61
CA HIS A 111 19.07 -2.01 2.82
C HIS A 111 19.31 -2.91 1.60
N LEU A 112 18.97 -2.40 0.41
CA LEU A 112 18.98 -3.15 -0.85
C LEU A 112 20.37 -3.26 -1.47
N SER A 113 21.31 -2.39 -1.09
CA SER A 113 22.70 -2.46 -1.55
C SER A 113 23.44 -3.63 -0.91
N GLU A 114 24.20 -4.38 -1.71
CA GLU A 114 25.04 -5.50 -1.25
C GLU A 114 26.03 -5.08 -0.16
N HIS A 115 26.57 -3.87 -0.26
CA HIS A 115 27.49 -3.26 0.71
C HIS A 115 26.84 -2.16 1.55
N GLY A 116 25.52 -2.05 1.52
CA GLY A 116 24.79 -0.99 2.20
C GLY A 116 24.81 -1.15 3.72
N ASN A 117 24.69 -0.04 4.42
CA ASN A 117 24.77 -0.01 5.86
C ASN A 117 23.42 -0.41 6.50
N LYS A 118 23.20 -1.72 6.65
CA LYS A 118 21.96 -2.28 7.22
C LYS A 118 21.65 -1.78 8.64
N LYS A 119 22.68 -1.42 9.41
CA LYS A 119 22.53 -0.83 10.77
C LYS A 119 22.00 0.60 10.70
N LEU A 120 22.48 1.38 9.73
CA LEU A 120 21.94 2.71 9.45
C LEU A 120 20.51 2.61 8.94
N ALA A 121 20.24 1.74 7.96
CA ALA A 121 18.89 1.49 7.45
C ALA A 121 17.91 1.14 8.57
N TRP A 122 18.30 0.21 9.46
CA TRP A 122 17.50 -0.15 10.64
C TRP A 122 17.16 1.05 11.52
N LYS A 123 18.15 1.88 11.88
CA LYS A 123 17.92 3.06 12.71
C LYS A 123 16.93 4.04 12.06
N LEU A 124 17.12 4.30 10.77
CA LEU A 124 16.23 5.19 10.00
C LEU A 124 14.82 4.61 9.92
N PHE A 125 14.67 3.30 9.69
CA PHE A 125 13.35 2.67 9.71
C PHE A 125 12.68 2.77 11.08
N GLN A 126 13.41 2.62 12.19
CA GLN A 126 12.83 2.80 13.53
C GLN A 126 12.31 4.22 13.74
N GLU A 127 13.15 5.22 13.47
CA GLU A 127 12.80 6.64 13.64
C GLU A 127 11.54 7.01 12.86
N HIS A 128 11.48 6.63 11.57
CA HIS A 128 10.32 6.97 10.76
C HIS A 128 9.09 6.09 11.04
N ALA A 129 9.27 4.86 11.54
CA ALA A 129 8.15 4.03 11.97
C ALA A 129 7.45 4.63 13.21
N ASP A 130 8.22 5.20 14.14
CA ASP A 130 7.69 5.88 15.32
C ASP A 130 6.90 7.15 14.93
N ASN A 131 7.29 7.80 13.81
CA ASN A 131 6.55 8.90 13.19
C ASN A 131 5.32 8.44 12.37
N GLY A 132 4.99 7.16 12.37
CA GLY A 132 3.82 6.61 11.69
C GLY A 132 4.02 6.22 10.23
N ASN A 133 5.24 6.35 9.68
CA ASN A 133 5.49 6.01 8.27
C ASN A 133 5.29 4.51 8.02
N MET A 134 4.37 4.19 7.11
CA MET A 134 3.93 2.80 6.89
C MET A 134 4.97 1.93 6.17
N ILE A 135 5.80 2.53 5.32
CA ILE A 135 6.92 1.86 4.66
C ILE A 135 7.98 1.51 5.71
N ALA A 136 8.31 2.47 6.57
CA ALA A 136 9.26 2.26 7.65
C ALA A 136 8.77 1.18 8.64
N LYS A 137 7.49 1.22 9.03
CA LYS A 137 6.84 0.18 9.86
C LYS A 137 6.96 -1.21 9.25
N TYR A 138 6.75 -1.34 7.93
CA TYR A 138 6.97 -2.61 7.23
C TYR A 138 8.39 -3.11 7.39
N TRP A 139 9.39 -2.24 7.16
CA TRP A 139 10.80 -2.63 7.24
C TRP A 139 11.25 -2.93 8.66
N VAL A 140 10.76 -2.20 9.66
CA VAL A 140 10.95 -2.56 11.07
C VAL A 140 10.40 -3.96 11.33
N GLY A 141 9.16 -4.23 10.91
CA GLY A 141 8.54 -5.55 11.02
C GLY A 141 9.37 -6.64 10.32
N PHE A 142 9.91 -6.35 9.15
CA PHE A 142 10.73 -7.26 8.35
C PHE A 142 12.06 -7.60 9.03
N TYR A 143 12.77 -6.61 9.55
CA TYR A 143 14.02 -6.80 10.28
C TYR A 143 13.80 -7.59 11.57
N LEU A 144 12.72 -7.27 12.30
CA LEU A 144 12.31 -8.02 13.48
C LEU A 144 11.99 -9.46 13.12
N TYR A 145 11.22 -9.75 12.05
CA TYR A 145 10.86 -11.13 11.69
C TYR A 145 12.08 -12.00 11.36
N HIS A 146 12.97 -11.50 10.50
CA HIS A 146 14.09 -12.26 9.96
C HIS A 146 15.35 -12.21 10.83
N ASN A 147 15.31 -11.50 11.96
CA ASN A 147 16.44 -11.33 12.86
C ASN A 147 17.67 -10.67 12.20
N TYR A 148 17.45 -9.70 11.29
CA TYR A 148 18.56 -8.99 10.63
C TYR A 148 19.35 -8.07 11.56
N PHE A 149 18.73 -7.64 12.66
CA PHE A 149 19.38 -6.82 13.67
C PHE A 149 18.80 -7.14 15.05
N THR A 150 19.46 -8.03 15.77
CA THR A 150 19.45 -7.96 17.23
C THR A 150 20.50 -6.91 17.60
N PRO A 151 20.16 -5.83 18.33
CA PRO A 151 21.16 -4.93 18.92
C PRO A 151 21.92 -5.63 20.06
N MET A 152 22.30 -6.89 19.89
CA MET A 152 22.86 -7.71 20.94
C MET A 152 23.92 -8.61 20.33
N ASP A 153 25.17 -8.32 20.68
CA ASP A 153 26.32 -9.23 20.62
C ASP A 153 26.13 -10.52 21.45
N GLN A 154 24.90 -10.99 21.70
CA GLN A 154 24.69 -12.21 22.46
C GLN A 154 24.36 -13.39 21.56
N LYS A 155 25.27 -14.35 21.64
CA LYS A 155 25.10 -15.78 21.37
C LYS A 155 23.81 -16.43 21.94
N LEU A 156 22.90 -15.71 22.59
CA LEU A 156 21.73 -16.24 23.31
C LEU A 156 20.54 -15.28 23.22
N GLU A 157 19.80 -15.32 22.11
CA GLU A 157 18.42 -14.80 22.09
C GLU A 157 17.55 -15.73 22.95
N THR A 158 16.94 -15.20 24.01
CA THR A 158 15.99 -15.98 24.82
C THR A 158 14.69 -16.19 24.06
N GLU A 159 13.97 -17.24 24.41
CA GLU A 159 12.66 -17.53 23.82
C GLU A 159 11.66 -16.39 24.05
N SER A 160 11.72 -15.72 25.21
CA SER A 160 10.89 -14.53 25.48
C SER A 160 11.18 -13.40 24.49
N MET A 161 12.47 -13.07 24.28
CA MET A 161 12.87 -12.02 23.35
C MET A 161 12.50 -12.34 21.91
N ARG A 162 12.64 -13.61 21.52
CA ARG A 162 12.21 -14.11 20.21
C ARG A 162 10.71 -13.91 20.01
N ASN A 163 9.91 -14.29 21.02
CA ASN A 163 8.46 -14.16 20.96
C ASN A 163 8.02 -12.70 20.93
N ASP A 164 8.60 -11.82 21.76
CA ASP A 164 8.32 -10.38 21.74
C ASP A 164 8.63 -9.76 20.38
N ARG A 165 9.74 -10.17 19.76
CA ARG A 165 10.15 -9.74 18.43
C ARG A 165 9.16 -10.19 17.36
N TYR A 166 8.72 -11.45 17.38
CA TYR A 166 7.69 -11.94 16.45
C TYR A 166 6.33 -11.26 16.67
N THR A 167 5.92 -11.04 17.92
CA THR A 167 4.68 -10.34 18.23
C THR A 167 4.70 -8.91 17.69
N ARG A 168 5.78 -8.16 17.93
CA ARG A 168 5.94 -6.80 17.38
C ARG A 168 5.96 -6.80 15.86
N SER A 169 6.65 -7.78 15.25
CA SER A 169 6.68 -7.93 13.80
C SER A 169 5.29 -8.17 13.20
N ALA A 170 4.53 -9.12 13.77
CA ALA A 170 3.19 -9.45 13.31
C ALA A 170 2.21 -8.28 13.47
N GLN A 171 2.32 -7.50 14.54
CA GLN A 171 1.54 -6.26 14.73
C GLN A 171 1.81 -5.23 13.64
N LEU A 172 3.09 -4.97 13.34
CA LEU A 172 3.48 -4.03 12.29
C LEU A 172 3.01 -4.50 10.91
N PHE A 173 3.18 -5.78 10.58
CA PHE A 173 2.65 -6.30 9.32
C PHE A 173 1.14 -6.20 9.23
N LYS A 174 0.41 -6.47 10.33
CA LYS A 174 -1.04 -6.32 10.35
C LYS A 174 -1.44 -4.89 10.07
N GLU A 175 -0.82 -3.93 10.76
CA GLU A 175 -1.08 -2.50 10.56
C GLU A 175 -0.83 -2.08 9.10
N VAL A 176 0.34 -2.41 8.54
CA VAL A 176 0.68 -2.07 7.15
C VAL A 176 -0.26 -2.77 6.14
N SER A 177 -0.69 -4.00 6.43
CA SER A 177 -1.56 -4.80 5.55
C SER A 177 -2.95 -4.22 5.32
N ASP A 178 -3.39 -3.28 6.17
CA ASP A 178 -4.66 -2.59 6.07
C ASP A 178 -4.52 -1.17 5.47
N SER A 179 -3.30 -0.74 5.14
CA SER A 179 -3.00 0.62 4.64
C SER A 179 -2.91 0.72 3.11
N LEU A 180 -2.92 1.92 2.54
CA LEU A 180 -2.77 2.10 1.08
C LEU A 180 -1.31 2.25 0.60
N CYS A 181 -0.31 1.91 1.43
CA CYS A 181 1.10 2.06 1.06
C CYS A 181 1.55 1.02 0.03
N SER A 182 2.63 1.31 -0.72
CA SER A 182 3.18 0.40 -1.74
C SER A 182 3.68 -0.94 -1.19
N GLN A 183 3.92 -1.03 0.12
CA GLN A 183 4.31 -2.28 0.81
C GLN A 183 3.11 -3.10 1.33
N ASN A 184 1.87 -2.66 1.11
CA ASN A 184 0.68 -3.36 1.61
C ASN A 184 0.67 -4.85 1.20
N SER A 185 0.90 -5.17 -0.08
CA SER A 185 0.84 -6.55 -0.57
C SER A 185 1.95 -7.43 0.04
N ALA A 186 3.13 -6.85 0.28
CA ALA A 186 4.22 -7.52 0.99
C ALA A 186 3.88 -7.74 2.48
N ALA A 187 3.27 -6.75 3.14
CA ALA A 187 2.83 -6.87 4.53
C ALA A 187 1.71 -7.92 4.69
N GLN A 188 0.74 -7.96 3.77
CA GLN A 188 -0.30 -9.01 3.74
C GLN A 188 0.34 -10.41 3.63
N PHE A 189 1.32 -10.57 2.74
CA PHE A 189 2.05 -11.83 2.61
C PHE A 189 2.78 -12.21 3.90
N GLN A 190 3.49 -11.27 4.54
CA GLN A 190 4.24 -11.54 5.76
C GLN A 190 3.33 -11.81 6.96
N TYR A 191 2.22 -11.08 7.11
CA TYR A 191 1.22 -11.39 8.13
C TYR A 191 0.59 -12.76 7.91
N GLY A 192 0.38 -13.15 6.64
CA GLY A 192 0.01 -14.51 6.27
C GLY A 192 1.02 -15.55 6.77
N ASN A 193 2.32 -15.29 6.67
CA ASN A 193 3.36 -16.17 7.22
C ASN A 193 3.29 -16.26 8.76
N CYS A 194 3.12 -15.12 9.45
CA CYS A 194 2.92 -15.10 10.90
C CYS A 194 1.76 -15.99 11.33
N LEU A 195 0.58 -15.86 10.68
CA LEU A 195 -0.59 -16.70 10.96
C LEU A 195 -0.36 -18.18 10.61
N TYR A 196 0.36 -18.47 9.53
CA TYR A 196 0.60 -19.85 9.10
C TYR A 196 1.49 -20.62 10.07
N ASN A 197 2.52 -19.95 10.60
CA ASN A 197 3.48 -20.53 11.54
C ASN A 197 3.02 -20.44 13.00
N GLY A 198 2.27 -19.40 13.36
CA GLY A 198 2.01 -19.01 14.74
C GLY A 198 3.08 -18.06 15.31
N ASP A 199 3.78 -17.31 14.45
CA ASP A 199 4.87 -16.44 14.85
C ASP A 199 4.30 -15.12 15.36
N GLY A 200 4.27 -14.95 16.69
CA GLY A 200 3.80 -13.73 17.35
C GLY A 200 2.27 -13.56 17.39
N VAL A 201 1.53 -14.46 16.75
CA VAL A 201 0.05 -14.52 16.69
C VAL A 201 -0.43 -15.95 16.80
N ALA A 202 -1.71 -16.15 17.15
CA ALA A 202 -2.31 -17.47 17.13
C ALA A 202 -2.26 -18.08 15.71
N LYS A 203 -1.82 -19.33 15.62
CA LYS A 203 -1.72 -20.04 14.35
C LYS A 203 -3.10 -20.28 13.74
N ASP A 204 -3.34 -19.72 12.56
CA ASP A 204 -4.55 -19.91 11.77
C ASP A 204 -4.21 -19.99 10.28
N ARG A 205 -4.13 -21.23 9.77
CA ARG A 205 -3.80 -21.50 8.36
C ARG A 205 -4.90 -21.06 7.39
N LYS A 206 -6.17 -21.04 7.82
CA LYS A 206 -7.28 -20.61 6.96
C LYS A 206 -7.24 -19.10 6.78
N LEU A 207 -7.01 -18.36 7.87
CA LEU A 207 -6.84 -16.92 7.80
C LEU A 207 -5.55 -16.55 7.05
N ALA A 208 -4.45 -17.27 7.27
CA ALA A 208 -3.22 -17.09 6.50
C ALA A 208 -3.47 -17.17 4.98
N PHE A 209 -4.23 -18.18 4.54
CA PHE A 209 -4.58 -18.32 3.13
C PHE A 209 -5.40 -17.15 2.59
N LYS A 210 -6.33 -16.59 3.38
CA LYS A 210 -7.06 -15.36 3.00
C LYS A 210 -6.12 -14.18 2.80
N TYR A 211 -5.10 -14.02 3.63
CA TYR A 211 -4.09 -12.98 3.45
C TYR A 211 -3.19 -13.23 2.24
N TYR A 212 -2.85 -14.48 1.94
CA TYR A 212 -2.14 -14.81 0.70
C TYR A 212 -2.97 -14.49 -0.55
N LEU A 213 -4.28 -14.74 -0.54
CA LEU A 213 -5.16 -14.33 -1.64
C LEU A 213 -5.15 -12.80 -1.81
N LYS A 214 -5.37 -12.04 -0.73
CA LYS A 214 -5.30 -10.57 -0.78
C LYS A 214 -3.97 -10.06 -1.33
N ALA A 215 -2.86 -10.62 -0.86
CA ALA A 215 -1.53 -10.25 -1.33
C ALA A 215 -1.34 -10.58 -2.81
N ALA A 216 -1.83 -11.73 -3.27
CA ALA A 216 -1.77 -12.15 -4.67
C ALA A 216 -2.62 -11.23 -5.57
N ASP A 217 -3.83 -10.87 -5.12
CA ASP A 217 -4.71 -9.92 -5.82
C ASP A 217 -4.06 -8.53 -5.92
N ASN A 218 -3.27 -8.14 -4.91
CA ASN A 218 -2.46 -6.93 -4.91
C ASN A 218 -1.08 -7.10 -5.57
N GLY A 219 -0.89 -8.13 -6.41
CA GLY A 219 0.28 -8.28 -7.27
C GLY A 219 1.52 -8.90 -6.60
N ASN A 220 1.43 -9.46 -5.39
CA ASN A 220 2.58 -10.06 -4.72
C ASN A 220 2.94 -11.44 -5.34
N PRO A 221 4.11 -11.61 -5.97
CA PRO A 221 4.46 -12.84 -6.68
C PRO A 221 4.69 -14.04 -5.75
N PHE A 222 5.20 -13.81 -4.53
CA PHE A 222 5.39 -14.87 -3.54
C PHE A 222 4.05 -15.40 -3.03
N ALA A 223 3.07 -14.51 -2.86
CA ALA A 223 1.72 -14.87 -2.48
C ALA A 223 1.02 -15.65 -3.60
N MET A 224 1.15 -15.21 -4.87
CA MET A 224 0.65 -15.96 -6.03
C MET A 224 1.20 -17.40 -6.05
N LEU A 225 2.50 -17.58 -5.78
CA LEU A 225 3.10 -18.90 -5.69
C LEU A 225 2.54 -19.73 -4.51
N LYS A 226 2.29 -19.12 -3.34
CA LYS A 226 1.65 -19.82 -2.20
C LYS A 226 0.23 -20.26 -2.55
N VAL A 227 -0.54 -19.38 -3.20
CA VAL A 227 -1.91 -19.66 -3.64
C VAL A 227 -1.93 -20.76 -4.70
N ALA A 228 -1.08 -20.67 -5.72
CA ALA A 228 -0.94 -21.68 -6.76
C ALA A 228 -0.56 -23.05 -6.16
N ASN A 229 0.39 -23.08 -5.23
CA ASN A 229 0.76 -24.31 -4.52
C ASN A 229 -0.38 -24.87 -3.66
N TYR A 230 -1.19 -24.01 -3.06
CA TYR A 230 -2.35 -24.44 -2.28
C TYR A 230 -3.40 -25.13 -3.16
N TYR A 231 -3.70 -24.57 -4.34
CA TYR A 231 -4.60 -25.17 -5.31
C TYR A 231 -4.00 -26.45 -5.94
N ASN A 232 -2.72 -26.43 -6.35
CA ASN A 232 -2.04 -27.58 -6.95
C ASN A 232 -1.92 -28.79 -6.01
N LYS A 233 -1.80 -28.55 -4.68
CA LYS A 233 -1.76 -29.62 -3.68
C LYS A 233 -3.14 -30.21 -3.34
N GLY A 234 -4.21 -29.76 -4.00
CA GLY A 234 -5.52 -30.41 -3.93
C GLY A 234 -6.34 -30.09 -2.68
N ASN A 235 -6.32 -28.85 -2.19
CA ASN A 235 -7.34 -28.38 -1.25
C ASN A 235 -8.42 -27.57 -1.97
N ILE A 236 -9.35 -28.32 -2.56
CA ILE A 236 -10.66 -27.96 -3.16
C ILE A 236 -10.67 -28.06 -4.71
N ARG A 237 -11.40 -29.08 -5.18
CA ARG A 237 -12.07 -29.16 -6.48
C ARG A 237 -13.36 -28.33 -6.43
#